data_AF-A0A315XUE3-F1
#
_entry.id   AF-A0A315XUE3-F1
#
_cell.length_a   1.000
_cell.length_b   1.000
_cell.length_c   1.000
_cell.angle_alpha   90.00
_cell.angle_beta   90.00
_cell.angle_gamma   90.00
#
_symmetry.space_group_name_H-M   'P 1'
#
loop_
_entity.id
_entity.type
_entity.pdbx_description
1 polymer ?
#
loop_
_entity_poly.entity_id
_entity_poly.type
_entity_poly.pdbx_seq_one_letter_code
_entity_poly.pdbx_strand_id
1 'polypeptide(L)'
;MNIRSNTKKKTVTLRTIHLVIVIAAVVIIAGGLIFGGWSDWIFYASILIPIILDGKSEKEDELVKENMAKATKFSFWALIGVMVYFGLKARFHAVSAVSFLVVIFGAVALRSLIFLILDFSPKAEEEE
;
A
#
# COMPACT_ATOMS: atom_id res chain seq x y z
N MET A 1 1.69 -11.69 42.98
CA MET A 1 2.49 -10.52 42.54
C MET A 1 1.94 -10.07 41.20
N ASN A 2 1.13 -9.01 41.19
CA ASN A 2 0.32 -8.61 40.03
C ASN A 2 1.08 -7.52 39.25
N ILE A 3 1.89 -7.92 38.28
CA ILE A 3 2.63 -6.98 37.42
C ILE A 3 1.63 -6.46 36.38
N ARG A 4 0.89 -5.40 36.72
CA ARG A 4 0.19 -4.59 35.72
C ARG A 4 1.24 -3.88 34.88
N SER A 5 1.70 -4.52 33.80
CA SER A 5 2.49 -3.84 32.79
C SER A 5 1.60 -2.76 32.17
N ASN A 6 1.88 -1.50 32.50
CA ASN A 6 1.23 -0.35 31.91
C ASN A 6 1.81 -0.13 30.50
N THR A 7 1.57 -1.08 29.60
CA THR A 7 1.90 -0.95 28.18
C THR A 7 0.87 0.00 27.57
N LYS A 8 1.19 1.30 27.53
CA LYS A 8 0.50 2.26 26.67
C LYS A 8 0.46 1.66 25.27
N LYS A 9 -0.72 1.20 24.82
CA LYS A 9 -0.89 0.66 23.47
C LYS A 9 -0.44 1.72 22.48
N LYS A 10 0.58 1.39 21.67
CA LYS A 10 1.08 2.23 20.59
C LYS A 10 -0.10 2.59 19.68
N THR A 11 -0.31 3.87 19.43
CA THR A 11 -1.25 4.32 18.40
C THR A 11 -0.55 4.23 17.06
N VAL A 12 -1.17 3.53 16.12
CA VAL A 12 -0.69 3.41 14.75
C VAL A 12 -1.53 4.36 13.90
N THR A 13 -0.86 5.31 13.25
CA THR A 13 -1.53 6.29 12.39
C THR A 13 -1.75 5.69 11.01
N LEU A 14 -2.74 6.21 10.28
CA LEU A 14 -3.03 5.74 8.93
C LEU A 14 -1.85 5.99 7.97
N ARG A 15 -1.09 7.08 8.20
CA ARG A 15 0.17 7.36 7.50
C ARG A 15 1.18 6.24 7.67
N THR A 16 1.37 5.75 8.90
CA THR A 16 2.29 4.63 9.18
C THR A 16 1.82 3.37 8.45
N ILE A 17 0.51 3.08 8.42
CA ILE A 17 -0.04 1.94 7.68
C ILE A 17 0.32 2.02 6.19
N HIS A 18 0.03 3.15 5.55
CA HIS A 18 0.31 3.32 4.12
C HIS A 18 1.80 3.32 3.80
N LEU A 19 2.64 3.90 4.66
CA LEU A 19 4.10 3.85 4.50
C LEU A 19 4.63 2.42 4.58
N VAL A 20 4.16 1.62 5.55
CA VAL A 20 4.53 0.20 5.68
C VAL A 20 4.08 -0.60 4.45
N ILE A 21 2.88 -0.33 3.93
CA ILE A 21 2.38 -0.97 2.70
C ILE A 21 3.27 -0.66 1.50
N VAL A 22 3.68 0.59 1.32
CA VAL A 22 4.57 0.99 0.21
C VAL A 22 5.91 0.26 0.32
N ILE A 23 6.54 0.27 1.50
CA ILE A 23 7.83 -0.40 1.73
C ILE A 23 7.69 -1.90 1.47
N ALA A 24 6.65 -2.54 2.01
CA ALA A 24 6.42 -3.96 1.82
C ALA A 24 6.23 -4.33 0.35
N ALA A 25 5.44 -3.55 -0.40
CA ALA A 25 5.23 -3.77 -1.82
C ALA A 25 6.55 -3.65 -2.62
N VAL A 26 7.38 -2.65 -2.31
CA VAL A 26 8.70 -2.48 -2.96
C VAL A 26 9.62 -3.65 -2.62
N VAL A 27 9.67 -4.09 -1.36
CA VAL A 27 10.49 -5.23 -0.93
C VAL A 27 10.04 -6.53 -1.61
N ILE A 28 8.73 -6.80 -1.70
CA ILE A 28 8.21 -7.99 -2.38
C ILE A 28 8.57 -7.96 -3.87
N ILE A 29 8.37 -6.82 -4.55
CA ILE A 29 8.68 -6.69 -5.98
C ILE A 29 10.19 -6.84 -6.21
N ALA A 30 11.02 -6.08 -5.49
CA ALA A 30 12.48 -6.14 -5.64
C ALA A 30 13.02 -7.51 -5.29
N GLY A 31 12.56 -8.09 -4.18
CA GLY A 31 12.93 -9.42 -3.74
C GLY A 31 12.56 -10.50 -4.76
N GLY A 32 11.30 -10.50 -5.21
CA GLY A 32 10.79 -11.45 -6.20
C GLY A 32 11.45 -11.33 -7.57
N LEU A 33 11.85 -10.12 -7.98
CA LEU A 33 12.55 -9.89 -9.25
C LEU A 33 14.05 -10.22 -9.20
N ILE A 34 14.73 -9.91 -8.10
CA ILE A 34 16.20 -10.09 -7.98
C ILE A 34 16.55 -11.49 -7.49
N PHE A 35 15.87 -11.97 -6.45
CA PHE A 35 16.20 -13.23 -5.77
C PHE A 35 15.23 -14.37 -6.10
N GLY A 36 14.13 -14.08 -6.80
CA GLY A 36 13.06 -15.06 -7.02
C GLY A 36 12.27 -15.34 -5.73
N GLY A 37 11.60 -16.49 -5.66
CA GLY A 37 10.93 -16.94 -4.42
C GLY A 37 9.77 -16.04 -3.99
N TRP A 38 8.86 -15.69 -4.91
CA TRP A 38 7.72 -14.79 -4.63
C TRP A 38 6.87 -15.21 -3.43
N SER A 39 6.69 -16.52 -3.21
CA SER A 39 5.98 -17.06 -2.06
C SER A 39 6.59 -16.62 -0.73
N ASP A 40 7.92 -16.60 -0.65
CA ASP A 40 8.64 -16.38 0.59
C ASP A 40 8.57 -14.90 0.96
N TRP A 41 8.78 -14.01 -0.01
CA TRP A 41 8.63 -12.57 0.19
C TRP A 41 7.21 -12.19 0.62
N ILE A 42 6.20 -12.79 -0.01
CA ILE A 42 4.80 -12.56 0.38
C ILE A 42 4.55 -13.08 1.79
N PHE A 43 5.01 -14.29 2.11
CA PHE A 43 4.86 -14.89 3.44
C PHE A 43 5.53 -14.04 4.53
N TYR A 44 6.78 -13.61 4.33
CA TYR A 44 7.49 -12.74 5.27
C TYR A 44 6.77 -11.40 5.45
N ALA A 45 6.29 -10.79 4.37
CA ALA A 45 5.51 -9.55 4.46
C ALA A 45 4.21 -9.74 5.24
N SER A 46 3.49 -10.85 5.04
CA SER A 46 2.26 -11.18 5.77
C SER A 46 2.49 -11.36 7.28
N ILE A 47 3.70 -11.72 7.71
CA ILE A 47 4.06 -11.81 9.14
C ILE A 47 4.54 -10.47 9.68
N LEU A 48 5.40 -9.77 8.94
CA LEU A 48 6.02 -8.52 9.39
C LEU A 48 5.02 -7.35 9.49
N ILE A 49 4.09 -7.25 8.54
CA ILE A 49 3.12 -6.14 8.50
C ILE A 49 2.26 -6.11 9.79
N PRO A 50 1.60 -7.21 10.21
CA PRO A 50 0.86 -7.22 11.47
C PRO A 50 1.70 -6.88 12.71
N ILE A 51 2.96 -7.35 12.76
CA ILE A 51 3.87 -7.06 13.88
C ILE A 51 4.19 -5.57 13.96
N ILE A 52 4.45 -4.92 12.82
CA ILE A 52 4.77 -3.49 12.77
C ILE A 52 3.55 -2.62 13.12
N LEU A 53 2.36 -3.08 12.70
CA LEU A 53 1.09 -2.39 12.87
C LEU A 53 0.35 -2.78 14.16
N ASP A 54 0.96 -3.58 15.04
CA ASP A 54 0.35 -3.95 16.33
C ASP A 54 0.15 -2.70 17.20
N GLY A 55 -1.11 -2.32 17.38
CA GLY A 55 -1.48 -1.08 18.04
C GLY A 55 -2.96 -0.72 17.89
N LYS A 56 -3.37 0.35 18.57
CA LYS A 56 -4.70 0.92 18.36
C LYS A 56 -4.66 1.80 17.11
N SER A 57 -5.54 1.52 16.15
CA SER A 57 -5.75 2.42 15.02
C SER A 57 -6.28 3.76 15.52
N GLU A 58 -5.71 4.84 14.99
CA GLU A 58 -6.28 6.18 15.10
C GLU A 58 -7.70 6.20 14.52
N LYS A 59 -8.58 7.05 15.07
CA LYS A 59 -9.90 7.26 14.48
C LYS A 59 -9.72 8.09 13.21
N GLU A 60 -10.31 7.62 12.11
CA GLU A 60 -10.21 8.31 10.82
C GLU A 60 -11.07 9.57 10.79
N ASP A 61 -10.43 10.71 10.53
CA ASP A 61 -11.10 11.98 10.21
C ASP A 61 -11.79 11.92 8.83
N GLU A 62 -12.81 12.75 8.60
CA GLU A 62 -13.55 12.77 7.33
C GLU A 62 -12.66 13.12 6.13
N LEU A 63 -11.70 14.02 6.31
CA LEU A 63 -10.69 14.39 5.29
C LEU A 63 -9.82 13.20 4.88
N VAL A 64 -9.48 12.36 5.84
CA VAL A 64 -8.66 11.16 5.60
C VAL A 64 -9.45 10.15 4.75
N LYS A 65 -10.75 10.00 5.01
CA LYS A 65 -11.64 9.16 4.20
C LYS A 65 -11.78 9.69 2.78
N GLU A 66 -11.91 11.00 2.61
CA GLU A 66 -11.98 11.61 1.28
C GLU A 66 -10.68 11.41 0.49
N ASN A 67 -9.53 11.61 1.11
CA ASN A 67 -8.22 11.38 0.49
C ASN A 67 -8.02 9.91 0.11
N MET A 68 -8.45 8.98 0.98
CA MET A 68 -8.44 7.54 0.68
C MET A 68 -9.32 7.21 -0.53
N ALA A 69 -10.52 7.81 -0.63
CA ALA A 69 -11.43 7.59 -1.75
C ALA A 69 -10.84 8.13 -3.07
N LYS A 70 -10.23 9.32 -3.04
CA LYS A 70 -9.52 9.91 -4.20
C LYS A 70 -8.35 9.02 -4.65
N ALA A 71 -7.51 8.60 -3.72
CA ALA A 71 -6.38 7.71 -3.99
C ALA A 71 -6.83 6.37 -4.59
N THR A 72 -7.92 5.80 -4.06
CA THR A 72 -8.51 4.56 -4.57
C THR A 72 -9.02 4.74 -5.99
N LYS A 73 -9.79 5.79 -6.27
CA LYS A 73 -10.32 6.09 -7.60
C LYS A 73 -9.20 6.23 -8.63
N PHE A 74 -8.13 6.97 -8.31
CA PHE A 74 -7.00 7.13 -9.21
C PHE A 74 -6.27 5.80 -9.46
N SER A 75 -5.98 5.04 -8.39
CA SER A 75 -5.34 3.73 -8.51
C SER A 75 -6.15 2.75 -9.35
N PHE A 76 -7.49 2.81 -9.27
CA PHE A 76 -8.38 1.96 -10.05
C PHE A 76 -8.35 2.32 -11.55
N TRP A 77 -8.36 3.60 -11.90
CA TRP A 77 -8.21 4.03 -13.29
C TRP A 77 -6.85 3.65 -13.86
N ALA A 78 -5.77 3.81 -13.08
CA ALA A 78 -4.45 3.35 -13.46
C ALA A 78 -4.44 1.83 -13.71
N LEU A 79 -5.08 1.05 -12.83
CA LEU A 79 -5.19 -0.41 -12.98
C LEU A 79 -5.98 -0.81 -14.24
N ILE A 80 -7.10 -0.13 -14.54
CA ILE A 80 -7.84 -0.35 -15.79
C ILE A 80 -6.94 -0.09 -17.00
N GLY A 81 -6.20 1.02 -17.00
CA GLY A 81 -5.26 1.35 -18.08
C GLY A 81 -4.22 0.24 -18.31
N VAL A 82 -3.65 -0.29 -17.22
CA VAL A 82 -2.68 -1.39 -17.30
C VAL A 82 -3.32 -2.70 -17.79
N MET A 83 -4.56 -3.00 -17.38
CA MET A 83 -5.28 -4.19 -17.86
C MET A 83 -5.63 -4.08 -19.35
N VAL A 84 -6.02 -2.91 -19.84
CA VAL A 84 -6.23 -2.65 -21.27
C VAL A 84 -4.92 -2.85 -22.04
N TYR A 85 -3.80 -2.32 -21.53
CA TYR A 85 -2.49 -2.55 -22.12
C TYR A 85 -2.11 -4.04 -22.19
N PHE A 86 -2.36 -4.81 -21.12
CA PHE A 86 -2.15 -6.25 -21.13
C PHE A 86 -3.04 -6.97 -22.14
N GLY A 87 -4.31 -6.58 -22.28
CA GLY A 87 -5.20 -7.13 -23.30
C GLY A 87 -4.68 -6.91 -24.72
N LEU A 88 -4.19 -5.69 -25.01
CA LEU A 88 -3.59 -5.37 -26.30
C LEU A 88 -2.28 -6.14 -26.54
N LYS A 89 -1.43 -6.24 -25.51
CA LYS A 89 -0.14 -6.95 -25.59
C LYS A 89 -0.31 -8.46 -25.71
N ALA A 90 -1.29 -9.04 -25.02
CA ALA A 90 -1.59 -10.48 -25.01
C ALA A 90 -1.91 -11.01 -26.41
N ARG A 91 -2.40 -10.16 -27.32
CA ARG A 91 -2.63 -10.49 -28.73
C ARG A 91 -1.35 -10.88 -29.47
N PHE A 92 -0.21 -10.32 -29.07
CA PHE A 92 1.07 -10.49 -29.77
C PHE A 92 2.13 -11.21 -28.93
N HIS A 93 2.02 -11.21 -27.60
CA HIS A 93 3.01 -11.77 -26.70
C HIS A 93 2.36 -12.39 -25.47
N ALA A 94 2.88 -13.54 -25.01
CA ALA A 94 2.47 -14.11 -23.73
C ALA A 94 2.83 -13.16 -22.58
N VAL A 95 1.86 -12.89 -21.69
CA VAL A 95 2.07 -12.09 -20.49
C VAL A 95 2.39 -13.04 -19.34
N SER A 96 3.54 -12.85 -18.70
CA SER A 96 3.97 -13.71 -17.59
C SER A 96 3.10 -13.49 -16.36
N ALA A 97 2.90 -14.53 -15.54
CA ALA A 97 2.25 -14.41 -14.23
C ALA A 97 2.96 -13.39 -13.31
N VAL A 98 4.28 -13.28 -13.43
CA VAL A 98 5.09 -12.30 -12.70
C VAL A 98 4.68 -10.86 -13.03
N SER A 99 4.33 -10.57 -14.29
CA SER A 99 3.86 -9.25 -14.69
C SER A 99 2.57 -8.86 -13.97
N PHE A 100 1.66 -9.81 -13.72
CA PHE A 100 0.46 -9.55 -12.93
C PHE A 100 0.77 -9.28 -11.46
N LEU A 101 1.70 -10.04 -10.85
CA LEU A 101 2.13 -9.79 -9.47
C LEU A 101 2.71 -8.38 -9.30
N VAL A 102 3.61 -7.97 -10.20
CA VAL A 102 4.18 -6.62 -10.18
C VAL A 102 3.10 -5.54 -10.30
N VAL A 103 2.10 -5.74 -11.16
CA VAL A 103 0.99 -4.78 -11.32
C VAL A 103 0.10 -4.72 -10.09
N ILE A 104 -0.22 -5.86 -9.47
CA ILE A 104 -1.05 -5.90 -8.26
C ILE A 104 -0.35 -5.17 -7.11
N PHE A 105 0.90 -5.56 -6.80
CA PHE A 105 1.66 -4.90 -5.74
C PHE A 105 1.95 -3.43 -6.07
N GLY A 106 2.20 -3.11 -7.34
CA GLY A 106 2.37 -1.75 -7.82
C GLY A 106 1.11 -0.90 -7.64
N ALA A 107 -0.08 -1.44 -7.91
CA ALA A 107 -1.35 -0.73 -7.69
C ALA A 107 -1.61 -0.47 -6.19
N VAL A 108 -1.30 -1.44 -5.33
CA VAL A 108 -1.40 -1.29 -3.87
C VAL A 108 -0.42 -0.22 -3.36
N ALA A 109 0.81 -0.22 -3.86
CA ALA A 109 1.81 0.80 -3.55
C ALA A 109 1.38 2.18 -4.06
N LEU A 110 0.91 2.27 -5.30
CA LEU A 110 0.45 3.51 -5.93
C LEU A 110 -0.70 4.14 -5.15
N ARG A 111 -1.72 3.35 -4.77
CA ARG A 111 -2.82 3.83 -3.93
C ARG A 111 -2.30 4.45 -2.63
N SER A 112 -1.38 3.75 -1.97
CA SER A 112 -0.82 4.19 -0.69
C SER A 112 0.09 5.40 -0.83
N LEU A 113 0.84 5.51 -1.92
CA LEU A 113 1.67 6.67 -2.24
C LEU A 113 0.81 7.91 -2.51
N ILE A 114 -0.26 7.78 -3.30
CA ILE A 114 -1.17 8.89 -3.60
C ILE A 114 -1.87 9.36 -2.32
N PHE A 115 -2.31 8.42 -1.46
CA PHE A 115 -2.86 8.78 -0.16
C PHE A 115 -1.86 9.62 0.66
N LEU A 116 -0.61 9.17 0.76
CA LEU A 116 0.42 9.91 1.49
C LEU A 116 0.66 11.30 0.88
N ILE A 117 0.73 11.42 -0.44
CA ILE A 117 0.91 12.72 -1.12
C ILE A 117 -0.25 13.68 -0.79
N LEU A 118 -1.50 13.21 -0.86
CA LEU A 118 -2.68 14.03 -0.57
C LEU A 118 -2.79 14.41 0.91
N ASP A 119 -2.30 13.55 1.81
CA ASP A 119 -2.31 13.77 3.25
C ASP A 119 -1.12 14.63 3.74
N PHE A 120 -0.01 14.66 3.00
CA PHE A 120 1.14 15.55 3.24
C PHE A 120 1.03 16.89 2.52
N SER A 121 0.21 17.02 1.48
CA SER A 121 -0.03 18.30 0.83
C SER A 121 -0.61 19.23 1.89
N PRO A 122 0.09 20.33 2.25
CA PRO A 122 -0.54 21.38 3.03
C PRO A 122 -1.79 21.77 2.26
N LYS A 123 -2.94 21.84 2.94
CA LYS A 123 -4.07 22.56 2.36
C LYS A 123 -3.49 23.94 2.02
N ALA A 124 -3.44 24.26 0.73
CA ALA A 124 -3.27 25.65 0.32
C ALA A 124 -4.28 26.42 1.17
N GLU A 125 -3.75 27.38 1.89
CA GLU A 125 -4.47 28.20 2.83
C GLU A 125 -5.81 28.61 2.22
N GLU A 126 -6.83 28.56 3.07
CA GLU A 126 -8.02 29.38 2.93
C GLU A 126 -7.58 30.85 2.80
N GLU A 127 -7.18 31.26 1.61
CA GLU A 127 -7.19 32.62 1.07
C GLU A 127 -8.02 32.48 -0.22
N GLU A 128 -9.26 32.96 -0.35
CA GLU A 128 -10.01 34.08 0.25
C GLU A 128 -11.50 33.72 0.46
#